data_AF-A0A9E3W204-F1
#
_entry.id   AF-A0A9E3W204-F1
#
_cell.length_a   1.000
_cell.length_b   1.000
_cell.length_c   1.000
_cell.angle_alpha   90.00
_cell.angle_beta   90.00
_cell.angle_gamma   90.00
#
_symmetry.space_group_name_H-M   'P 1'
#
loop_
_entity.id
_entity.type
_entity.pdbx_description
1 polymer ?
#
loop_
_entity_poly.entity_id
_entity_poly.type
_entity_poly.pdbx_seq_one_letter_code
_entity_poly.pdbx_strand_id
1 'polypeptide(L)'
;MNKQKTINYSRIAEAIEYLLQSVKKPSSLEEIAAKMHLSPSQFQQLFTDWAGVSPKKFLQYISVQHAKQVLDNSQFPFAETAFKSRLSATGRLHDLFVKIERMTPEEYKNNGEKLSINYSFSESLFGNVLVASTHKGICYLCFADNEQLS
;
A
#
# COMPACT_ATOMS: atom_id res chain seq x y z
N MET A 1 9.54 -16.11 -23.94
CA MET A 1 8.49 -15.25 -23.33
C MET A 1 7.68 -14.62 -24.46
N ASN A 2 6.33 -14.66 -24.44
CA ASN A 2 5.47 -14.13 -25.52
C ASN A 2 5.64 -12.60 -25.64
N LYS A 3 5.84 -12.06 -26.85
CA LYS A 3 6.02 -10.62 -27.14
C LYS A 3 4.94 -9.75 -26.49
N GLN A 4 3.69 -10.23 -26.44
CA GLN A 4 2.58 -9.53 -25.80
C GLN A 4 2.73 -9.45 -24.27
N LYS A 5 3.26 -10.50 -23.63
CA LYS A 5 3.51 -10.48 -22.17
C LYS A 5 4.56 -9.45 -21.80
N THR A 6 5.62 -9.32 -22.61
CA THR A 6 6.67 -8.31 -22.40
C THR A 6 6.11 -6.89 -22.52
N ILE A 7 5.29 -6.61 -23.54
CA ILE A 7 4.64 -5.30 -23.72
C ILE A 7 3.72 -4.98 -22.53
N ASN A 8 2.91 -5.96 -22.12
CA ASN A 8 1.99 -5.79 -21.00
C ASN A 8 2.73 -5.53 -19.69
N TYR A 9 3.81 -6.27 -19.43
CA TYR A 9 4.68 -6.03 -18.28
C TYR A 9 5.22 -4.60 -18.28
N SER A 10 5.81 -4.15 -19.40
CA SER A 10 6.35 -2.78 -19.50
C SER A 10 5.30 -1.71 -19.27
N ARG A 11 4.07 -1.90 -19.79
CA ARG A 11 2.95 -0.98 -19.54
C ARG A 11 2.58 -0.90 -18.06
N ILE A 12 2.48 -2.04 -17.38
CA ILE A 12 2.13 -2.04 -15.95
C ILE A 12 3.27 -1.50 -15.10
N ALA A 13 4.53 -1.77 -15.44
CA ALA A 13 5.69 -1.17 -14.77
C ALA A 13 5.66 0.37 -14.90
N GLU A 14 5.47 0.90 -16.11
CA GLU A 14 5.36 2.35 -16.34
C GLU A 14 4.15 2.95 -15.59
N ALA A 15 3.02 2.25 -15.56
CA ALA A 15 1.85 2.69 -14.79
C ALA A 15 2.12 2.74 -13.28
N ILE A 16 2.85 1.77 -12.72
CA ILE A 16 3.25 1.76 -11.30
C ILE A 16 4.18 2.93 -11.01
N GLU A 17 5.20 3.16 -11.83
CA GLU A 17 6.11 4.30 -11.69
C GLU A 17 5.32 5.62 -11.73
N TYR A 18 4.39 5.74 -12.66
CA TYR A 18 3.55 6.92 -12.78
C TYR A 18 2.69 7.14 -11.53
N LEU A 19 2.05 6.09 -11.00
CA LEU A 19 1.24 6.14 -9.77
C LEU A 19 2.07 6.57 -8.54
N LEU A 20 3.33 6.13 -8.47
CA LEU A 20 4.28 6.51 -7.42
C LEU A 20 4.77 7.96 -7.56
N GLN A 21 4.87 8.48 -8.78
CA GLN A 21 5.34 9.86 -9.06
C GLN A 21 4.21 10.90 -9.04
N SER A 22 2.97 10.52 -9.36
CA SER A 22 1.80 11.40 -9.39
C SER A 22 1.30 11.78 -7.98
N VAL A 23 2.24 11.83 -7.02
CA VAL A 23 1.98 12.08 -5.60
C VAL A 23 1.60 13.54 -5.31
N LYS A 24 1.82 14.46 -6.25
CA LYS A 24 1.45 15.87 -6.09
C LYS A 24 0.24 16.28 -6.94
N LYS A 25 -0.07 15.50 -7.97
CA LYS A 25 -1.18 15.75 -8.90
C LYS A 25 -1.90 14.43 -9.16
N PRO A 26 -3.02 14.16 -8.49
CA PRO A 26 -3.73 12.90 -8.65
C PRO A 26 -4.29 12.83 -10.08
N SER A 27 -3.83 11.85 -10.83
CA SER A 27 -4.41 11.51 -12.12
C SER A 27 -5.56 10.54 -11.95
N SER A 28 -6.60 10.72 -12.74
CA SER A 28 -7.73 9.79 -12.75
C SER A 28 -7.31 8.45 -13.35
N LEU A 29 -8.06 7.39 -13.07
CA LEU A 29 -7.78 6.07 -13.63
C LEU A 29 -7.84 6.10 -15.17
N GLU A 30 -8.72 6.93 -15.72
CA GLU A 30 -8.90 7.18 -17.15
C GLU A 30 -7.66 7.84 -17.77
N GLU A 31 -7.05 8.82 -17.09
CA GLU A 31 -5.82 9.46 -17.56
C GLU A 31 -4.66 8.46 -17.64
N ILE A 32 -4.54 7.59 -16.64
CA ILE A 32 -3.48 6.57 -16.61
C ILE A 32 -3.72 5.52 -17.70
N ALA A 33 -4.97 5.06 -17.84
CA ALA A 33 -5.33 4.12 -18.91
C ALA A 33 -5.04 4.70 -20.29
N ALA A 34 -5.41 5.98 -20.52
CA ALA A 34 -5.13 6.68 -21.77
C ALA A 34 -3.63 6.79 -22.05
N LYS A 35 -2.81 7.09 -21.03
CA LYS A 35 -1.35 7.14 -21.14
C LYS A 35 -0.76 5.78 -21.53
N MET A 36 -1.34 4.69 -21.04
CA MET A 36 -0.92 3.32 -21.36
C MET A 36 -1.51 2.80 -22.70
N HIS A 37 -2.26 3.63 -23.42
CA HIS A 37 -3.00 3.27 -24.63
C HIS A 37 -3.97 2.10 -24.41
N LEU A 38 -4.69 2.13 -23.28
CA LEU A 38 -5.67 1.12 -22.86
C LEU A 38 -7.01 1.78 -22.54
N SER A 39 -8.10 1.02 -22.69
CA SER A 39 -9.36 1.41 -22.05
C SER A 39 -9.26 1.28 -20.52
N PRO A 40 -10.11 1.98 -19.74
CA PRO A 40 -10.13 1.83 -18.28
C PRO A 40 -10.34 0.38 -17.82
N SER A 41 -11.20 -0.38 -18.50
CA SER A 41 -11.46 -1.79 -18.17
C SER A 41 -10.26 -2.68 -18.47
N GLN A 42 -9.61 -2.50 -19.62
CA GLN A 42 -8.39 -3.22 -19.97
C GLN A 42 -7.25 -2.90 -19.01
N PHE A 43 -7.10 -1.63 -18.64
CA PHE A 43 -6.09 -1.21 -17.68
C PHE A 43 -6.34 -1.85 -16.30
N GLN A 44 -7.58 -1.80 -15.79
CA GLN A 44 -7.91 -2.41 -14.50
C GLN A 44 -7.60 -3.90 -14.47
N GLN A 45 -8.01 -4.65 -15.51
CA GLN A 45 -7.74 -6.08 -15.61
C GLN A 45 -6.23 -6.34 -15.69
N LEU A 46 -5.54 -5.69 -16.63
CA LEU A 46 -4.12 -5.91 -16.85
C LEU A 46 -3.27 -5.55 -15.63
N PHE A 47 -3.60 -4.44 -14.97
CA PHE A 47 -2.92 -4.03 -13.74
C PHE A 47 -3.15 -5.06 -12.63
N THR A 48 -4.37 -5.57 -12.47
CA THR A 48 -4.66 -6.58 -11.44
C THR A 48 -3.93 -7.89 -11.72
N ASP A 49 -3.89 -8.33 -12.97
CA ASP A 49 -3.22 -9.57 -13.38
C ASP A 49 -1.72 -9.55 -13.10
N TRP A 50 -1.07 -8.38 -13.25
CA TRP A 50 0.37 -8.23 -13.07
C TRP A 50 0.77 -7.75 -11.67
N ALA A 51 0.04 -6.82 -11.06
CA ALA A 51 0.34 -6.26 -9.74
C ALA A 51 -0.34 -7.00 -8.58
N GLY A 52 -1.28 -7.90 -8.85
CA GLY A 52 -2.02 -8.67 -7.85
C GLY A 52 -3.09 -7.88 -7.07
N VAL A 53 -3.22 -6.58 -7.33
CA VAL A 53 -4.22 -5.69 -6.71
C VAL A 53 -4.79 -4.71 -7.74
N SER A 54 -6.01 -4.23 -7.53
CA SER A 54 -6.58 -3.22 -8.42
C SER A 54 -5.84 -1.87 -8.30
N PRO A 55 -5.83 -1.04 -9.37
CA PRO A 55 -5.19 0.28 -9.33
C PRO A 55 -5.69 1.15 -8.17
N LYS A 56 -7.00 1.11 -7.90
CA LYS A 56 -7.61 1.84 -6.77
C LYS A 56 -7.06 1.38 -5.41
N LYS A 57 -6.90 0.06 -5.21
CA LYS A 57 -6.36 -0.49 -3.97
C LYS A 57 -4.87 -0.16 -3.83
N PHE A 58 -4.12 -0.14 -4.93
CA PHE A 58 -2.73 0.27 -4.96
C PHE A 58 -2.55 1.75 -4.56
N LEU A 59 -3.38 2.64 -5.11
CA LEU A 59 -3.42 4.05 -4.70
C LEU A 59 -3.74 4.23 -3.21
N GLN A 60 -4.70 3.46 -2.68
CA GLN A 60 -5.02 3.45 -1.25
C GLN A 60 -3.81 3.06 -0.39
N TYR A 61 -3.01 2.08 -0.83
CA TYR A 61 -1.78 1.69 -0.16
C TYR A 61 -0.74 2.81 -0.18
N ILE A 62 -0.51 3.45 -1.33
CA ILE A 62 0.41 4.60 -1.45
C ILE A 62 -0.02 5.73 -0.50
N SER A 63 -1.32 6.04 -0.42
CA SER A 63 -1.84 7.05 0.49
C SER A 63 -1.54 6.74 1.95
N VAL A 64 -1.68 5.48 2.37
CA VAL A 64 -1.34 5.08 3.75
C VAL A 64 0.16 5.15 3.99
N GLN A 65 1.00 4.70 3.05
CA GLN A 65 2.47 4.82 3.19
C GLN A 65 2.91 6.29 3.31
N HIS A 66 2.32 7.19 2.53
CA HIS A 66 2.59 8.62 2.67
C HIS A 66 2.09 9.17 4.02
N ALA A 67 0.93 8.71 4.51
CA ALA A 67 0.46 9.08 5.85
C ALA A 67 1.43 8.61 6.95
N LYS A 68 1.94 7.39 6.86
CA LYS A 68 2.97 6.85 7.76
C LYS A 68 4.23 7.72 7.76
N GLN A 69 4.77 8.03 6.57
CA GLN A 69 5.92 8.93 6.44
C GLN A 69 5.67 10.31 7.06
N VAL A 70 4.46 10.87 6.93
CA VAL A 70 4.13 12.13 7.57
C VAL A 70 4.07 11.96 9.10
N LEU A 71 3.44 10.90 9.61
CA LEU A 71 3.36 10.62 11.05
C LEU A 71 4.75 10.39 11.68
N ASP A 72 5.62 9.66 11.01
CA ASP A 72 6.98 9.35 11.47
C ASP A 72 7.88 10.61 11.50
N ASN A 73 7.69 11.51 10.54
CA ASN A 73 8.51 12.73 10.40
C ASN A 73 7.92 13.95 11.12
N SER A 74 6.81 13.84 11.85
CA SER A 74 6.13 15.02 12.36
C SER A 74 5.66 14.98 13.80
N GLN A 75 5.82 16.13 14.47
CA GLN A 75 4.99 16.52 15.61
C GLN A 75 3.59 17.01 15.18
N PHE A 76 3.21 16.88 13.90
CA PHE A 76 1.99 17.48 13.37
C PHE A 76 0.72 16.75 13.87
N PRO A 77 -0.40 17.46 14.08
CA PRO A 77 -1.70 16.87 14.40
C PRO A 77 -2.23 15.97 13.28
N PHE A 78 -3.05 14.97 13.63
CA PHE A 78 -3.66 14.01 12.70
C PHE A 78 -4.43 14.67 11.54
N ALA A 79 -5.08 15.81 11.79
CA ALA A 79 -5.80 16.57 10.77
C ALA A 79 -4.88 17.06 9.63
N GLU A 80 -3.64 17.46 9.96
CA GLU A 80 -2.66 17.84 8.95
C GLU A 80 -2.12 16.64 8.19
N THR A 81 -2.02 15.48 8.84
CA THR A 81 -1.60 14.23 8.20
C THR A 81 -2.61 13.81 7.14
N ALA A 82 -3.92 13.84 7.45
CA ALA A 82 -4.98 13.52 6.49
C ALA A 82 -4.96 14.44 5.26
N PHE A 83 -4.76 15.74 5.50
CA PHE A 83 -4.61 16.73 4.43
C PHE A 83 -3.38 16.44 3.55
N LYS A 84 -2.23 16.18 4.17
CA LYS A 84 -0.97 15.87 3.47
C LYS A 84 -0.99 14.50 2.77
N SER A 85 -1.73 13.51 3.28
CA SER A 85 -1.88 12.17 2.70
C SER A 85 -2.94 12.07 1.60
N ARG A 86 -3.46 13.21 1.11
CA ARG A 86 -4.53 13.32 0.10
C ARG A 86 -5.87 12.68 0.49
N LEU A 87 -6.13 12.54 1.79
CA LEU A 87 -7.40 12.04 2.26
C LEU A 87 -8.22 13.22 2.76
N SER A 88 -9.15 13.64 1.90
CA SER A 88 -10.00 14.82 2.09
C SER A 88 -10.85 14.79 3.37
N ALA A 89 -10.86 13.68 4.10
CA ALA A 89 -11.49 13.53 5.40
C ALA A 89 -10.65 12.64 6.31
N THR A 90 -10.48 13.07 7.56
CA THR A 90 -9.81 12.34 8.65
C THR A 90 -10.38 10.93 8.86
N GLY A 91 -11.70 10.78 8.73
CA GLY A 91 -12.38 9.47 8.82
C GLY A 91 -11.94 8.47 7.75
N ARG A 92 -11.73 8.91 6.49
CA ARG A 92 -11.27 8.03 5.41
C ARG A 92 -9.83 7.55 5.62
N LEU A 93 -8.97 8.39 6.19
CA LEU A 93 -7.62 7.99 6.58
C LEU A 93 -7.65 6.96 7.70
N HIS A 94 -8.47 7.20 8.72
CA HIS A 94 -8.64 6.25 9.81
C HIS A 94 -9.07 4.87 9.28
N ASP A 95 -10.13 4.82 8.47
CA ASP A 95 -10.64 3.57 7.91
C ASP A 95 -9.60 2.84 7.04
N LEU A 96 -8.84 3.60 6.24
CA LEU A 96 -7.76 3.04 5.42
C LEU A 96 -6.63 2.46 6.27
N PHE A 97 -6.23 3.14 7.34
CA PHE A 97 -5.21 2.67 8.27
C PHE A 97 -5.64 1.36 8.94
N VAL A 98 -6.87 1.33 9.47
CA VAL A 98 -7.42 0.13 10.11
C VAL A 98 -7.52 -1.02 9.12
N LYS A 99 -7.88 -0.74 7.86
CA LYS A 99 -8.00 -1.77 6.83
C LYS A 99 -6.65 -2.32 6.35
N ILE A 100 -5.65 -1.47 6.21
CA ILE A 100 -4.36 -1.80 5.59
C ILE A 100 -3.34 -2.23 6.65
N GLU A 101 -3.16 -1.45 7.71
CA GLU A 101 -2.15 -1.69 8.76
C GLU A 101 -2.71 -2.47 9.96
N ARG A 102 -4.03 -2.73 9.98
CA ARG A 102 -4.73 -3.42 11.09
C ARG A 102 -4.51 -2.75 12.46
N MET A 103 -4.33 -1.43 12.42
CA MET A 103 -4.21 -0.55 13.58
C MET A 103 -4.75 0.84 13.23
N THR A 104 -5.09 1.64 14.25
CA THR A 104 -5.47 3.04 14.06
C THR A 104 -4.21 3.90 13.82
N PRO A 105 -4.35 5.09 13.22
CA PRO A 105 -3.23 6.02 13.07
C PRO A 105 -2.57 6.40 14.41
N GLU A 106 -3.36 6.46 15.49
CA GLU A 106 -2.85 6.75 16.84
C GLU A 106 -2.08 5.56 17.44
N GLU A 107 -2.60 4.34 17.28
CA GLU A 107 -1.88 3.10 17.66
C GLU A 107 -0.53 3.04 16.93
N TYR A 108 -0.51 3.36 15.63
CA TYR A 108 0.73 3.42 14.84
C TYR A 108 1.69 4.51 15.34
N LYS A 109 1.21 5.74 15.54
CA LYS A 109 2.03 6.86 16.01
C LYS A 109 2.69 6.58 17.36
N ASN A 110 2.00 5.83 18.23
CA ASN A 110 2.52 5.42 19.53
C ASN A 110 3.34 4.11 19.46
N ASN A 111 3.83 3.73 18.28
CA ASN A 111 4.60 2.49 18.05
C ASN A 111 3.90 1.20 18.52
N GLY A 112 2.56 1.21 18.59
CA GLY A 112 1.78 0.08 19.08
C GLY A 112 1.98 -0.21 20.58
N GLU A 113 2.42 0.75 21.40
CA GLU A 113 2.75 0.54 22.83
C GLU A 113 1.62 -0.17 23.63
N LYS A 114 0.36 0.08 23.27
CA LYS A 114 -0.82 -0.52 23.90
C LYS A 114 -1.50 -1.60 23.04
N LEU A 115 -0.88 -2.00 21.94
CA LEU A 115 -1.43 -2.93 20.98
C LEU A 115 -0.85 -4.33 21.25
N SER A 116 -1.70 -5.28 21.60
CA SER A 116 -1.29 -6.68 21.65
C SER A 116 -1.06 -7.22 20.24
N ILE A 117 0.19 -7.51 19.92
CA ILE A 117 0.62 -8.10 18.66
C ILE A 117 1.05 -9.54 18.92
N ASN A 118 0.32 -10.50 18.34
CA ASN A 118 0.71 -11.90 18.34
C ASN A 118 1.56 -12.15 17.10
N TYR A 119 2.67 -12.87 17.25
CA TYR A 119 3.52 -13.25 16.13
C TYR A 119 3.88 -14.74 16.16
N SER A 120 4.15 -15.29 14.98
CA SER A 120 4.61 -16.66 14.80
C SER A 120 5.50 -16.76 13.57
N PHE A 121 6.46 -17.66 13.62
CA PHE A 121 7.23 -18.09 12.45
C PHE A 121 6.57 -19.32 11.82
N SER A 122 6.58 -19.40 10.49
CA SER A 122 6.05 -20.54 9.73
C SER A 122 6.88 -20.76 8.47
N GLU A 123 6.98 -22.01 8.02
CA GLU A 123 7.51 -22.31 6.69
C GLU A 123 6.48 -21.96 5.59
N SER A 124 6.97 -21.49 4.45
CA SER A 124 6.19 -21.23 3.25
C SER A 124 6.91 -21.75 2.00
N LEU A 125 6.22 -21.77 0.85
CA LEU A 125 6.81 -22.13 -0.45
C LEU A 125 7.99 -21.24 -0.87
N PHE A 126 8.16 -20.09 -0.22
CA PHE A 126 9.17 -19.08 -0.56
C PHE A 126 10.23 -18.91 0.53
N GLY A 127 10.22 -19.71 1.59
CA GLY A 127 11.12 -19.58 2.74
C GLY A 127 10.36 -19.40 4.06
N ASN A 128 11.11 -19.12 5.12
CA ASN A 128 10.54 -18.89 6.44
C ASN A 128 9.87 -17.52 6.47
N VAL A 129 8.69 -17.44 7.08
CA VAL A 129 7.95 -16.19 7.22
C VAL A 129 7.66 -15.87 8.67
N LEU A 130 7.78 -14.59 9.03
CA LEU A 130 7.22 -14.03 10.25
C LEU A 130 5.85 -13.46 9.93
N VAL A 131 4.82 -13.94 10.62
CA VAL A 131 3.47 -13.39 10.56
C VAL A 131 3.17 -12.72 11.89
N ALA A 132 2.73 -11.46 11.87
CA ALA A 132 2.24 -10.76 13.05
C ALA A 132 0.80 -10.29 12.84
N SER A 133 0.02 -10.29 13.92
CA SER A 133 -1.40 -9.96 13.89
C SER A 133 -1.85 -9.21 15.14
N THR A 134 -2.83 -8.34 14.96
CA THR A 134 -3.59 -7.69 16.02
C THR A 134 -4.97 -8.34 16.12
N HIS A 135 -5.80 -7.93 17.07
CA HIS A 135 -7.21 -8.31 17.10
C HIS A 135 -8.00 -7.91 15.82
N LYS A 136 -7.43 -7.02 14.99
CA LYS A 136 -8.01 -6.56 13.72
C LYS A 136 -7.53 -7.40 12.51
N GLY A 137 -6.56 -8.30 12.68
CA GLY A 137 -6.04 -9.20 11.64
C GLY A 137 -4.51 -9.12 11.44
N ILE A 138 -4.01 -9.72 10.35
CA ILE A 138 -2.57 -9.71 10.00
C ILE A 138 -2.11 -8.27 9.72
N CYS A 139 -1.20 -7.77 10.56
CA CYS A 139 -0.62 -6.44 10.46
C CYS A 139 0.78 -6.45 9.84
N TYR A 140 1.45 -7.61 9.81
CA TYR A 140 2.80 -7.72 9.28
C TYR A 140 3.06 -9.13 8.74
N LEU A 141 3.76 -9.18 7.61
CA LEU A 141 4.22 -10.42 6.97
C LEU A 141 5.57 -10.11 6.30
N CYS A 142 6.63 -10.80 6.70
CA CYS A 142 7.92 -10.71 6.06
C CYS A 142 8.60 -12.08 5.96
N PHE A 143 9.59 -12.19 5.07
CA PHE A 143 10.51 -13.32 5.07
C PHE A 143 11.48 -13.19 6.25
N ALA A 144 11.64 -14.27 6.99
CA ALA A 144 12.53 -14.41 8.13
C ALA A 144 13.86 -15.08 7.74
N ASP A 145 14.19 -15.08 6.45
CA ASP A 145 15.39 -15.74 5.91
C ASP A 145 16.70 -15.02 6.28
N ASN A 146 16.61 -13.82 6.87
CA ASN A 146 17.74 -13.11 7.48
C ASN A 146 17.47 -12.90 8.98
N GLU A 147 18.24 -13.58 9.83
CA GLU A 147 18.25 -13.47 11.30
C GLU A 147 18.76 -12.10 11.82
N GLN A 148 18.44 -10.99 11.16
CA GLN A 148 18.78 -9.64 11.63
C GLN A 148 17.54 -8.78 11.70
N LEU A 149 16.69 -9.08 12.69
CA LEU A 149 15.85 -8.07 13.32
C LEU A 149 16.71 -7.38 14.39
N SER A 150 17.45 -6.34 13.99
CA SER A 150 18.12 -5.42 14.92
C SER A 150 17.26 -4.19 15.17
#